data_AF-A0A2G1WX94-F1
#
_entry.id   AF-A0A2G1WX94-F1
#
_cell.length_a   1.000
_cell.length_b   1.000
_cell.length_c   1.000
_cell.angle_alpha   90.00
_cell.angle_beta   90.00
_cell.angle_gamma   90.00
#
_symmetry.space_group_name_H-M   'P 1'
#
loop_
_entity.id
_entity.type
_entity.pdbx_description
1 polymer ?
#
loop_
_entity_poly.entity_id
_entity_poly.type
_entity_poly.pdbx_seq_one_letter_code
_entity_poly.pdbx_strand_id
1 'polypeptide(L)'
;MDDHTRDPGVAPPLGNPTGWHAGDESRAASGEAEASSGDADASSGDADGLPDAQAVGGYWEHATLRRATEHGVRLFNDGAYHESHDCFEDEWYNYGSGTAESAFLHGMVQVAAGAYKRVDFENDAGMRSLFETALQYLDGIPSDFYGVDVDDVRETLRAALDDPAAVDGWQIPLDGARQPAYPADYEYTERVDEGH
;
A
#
# COMPACT_ATOMS: atom_id res chain seq x y z
N MET A 1 20.88 -3.49 2.39
CA MET A 1 19.71 -4.09 3.04
C MET A 1 18.52 -3.22 2.62
N ASP A 2 18.28 -3.15 1.29
CA ASP A 2 17.69 -1.97 0.63
C ASP A 2 16.72 -2.37 -0.50
N ASP A 3 16.29 -3.64 -0.56
CA ASP A 3 15.61 -4.26 -1.72
C ASP A 3 14.07 -4.22 -1.66
N HIS A 4 13.50 -3.46 -0.72
CA HIS A 4 12.04 -3.29 -0.55
C HIS A 4 11.54 -1.87 -0.90
N THR A 5 12.47 -0.94 -1.11
CA THR A 5 12.20 0.50 -1.15
C THR A 5 11.92 1.02 -2.55
N ARG A 6 12.32 0.31 -3.61
CA ARG A 6 12.16 0.77 -5.00
C ARG A 6 11.79 -0.36 -5.93
N ASP A 7 10.55 -0.31 -6.43
CA ASP A 7 10.06 -1.23 -7.45
C ASP A 7 9.35 -0.44 -8.56
N PRO A 8 9.93 -0.35 -9.77
CA PRO A 8 9.34 0.41 -10.87
C PRO A 8 8.07 -0.25 -11.46
N GLY A 9 7.77 -1.49 -11.07
CA GLY A 9 6.53 -2.18 -11.43
C GLY A 9 5.32 -1.73 -10.61
N VAL A 10 5.52 -0.93 -9.55
CA VAL A 10 4.43 -0.36 -8.74
C VAL A 10 4.10 1.04 -9.26
N ALA A 11 2.86 1.23 -9.68
CA ALA A 11 2.42 2.47 -10.30
C ALA A 11 2.39 3.63 -9.29
N PRO A 12 2.57 4.89 -9.76
CA PRO A 12 2.30 6.06 -8.94
C PRO A 12 0.80 6.15 -8.59
N PRO A 13 0.46 6.70 -7.42
CA PRO A 13 -0.93 6.97 -7.06
C PRO A 13 -1.52 8.10 -7.92
N LEU A 14 -2.85 8.17 -8.00
CA LEU A 14 -3.56 9.29 -8.64
C LEU A 14 -3.52 10.58 -7.80
N GLY A 15 -3.15 10.49 -6.52
CA GLY A 15 -3.05 11.60 -5.57
C GLY A 15 -1.72 11.60 -4.83
N ASN A 16 -1.70 12.13 -3.60
CA ASN A 16 -0.52 12.12 -2.73
C ASN A 16 -0.85 11.46 -1.38
N PRO A 17 -1.22 10.16 -1.38
CA PRO A 17 -1.55 9.42 -0.16
C PRO A 17 -0.33 9.28 0.74
N THR A 18 -0.56 9.00 2.02
CA THR A 18 0.52 8.71 2.95
C THR A 18 1.34 7.51 2.48
N GLY A 19 2.67 7.64 2.53
CA GLY A 19 3.63 6.66 2.00
C GLY A 19 4.15 6.98 0.60
N TRP A 20 3.57 7.95 -0.11
CA TRP A 20 4.09 8.44 -1.38
C TRP A 20 4.97 9.69 -1.19
N HIS A 21 6.12 9.71 -1.85
CA HIS A 21 7.02 10.86 -1.94
C HIS A 21 6.98 11.41 -3.36
N ALA A 22 6.21 12.48 -3.58
CA ALA A 22 6.18 13.17 -4.87
C ALA A 22 7.57 13.68 -5.28
N GLY A 23 7.94 13.47 -6.54
CA GLY A 23 9.14 14.07 -7.12
C GLY A 23 9.00 15.59 -7.21
N ASP A 24 10.13 16.30 -7.14
CA ASP A 24 10.14 17.76 -7.11
C ASP A 24 9.68 18.34 -8.47
N GLU A 25 8.40 18.65 -8.61
CA GLU A 25 7.83 19.26 -9.82
C GLU A 25 8.32 20.71 -10.05
N SER A 26 9.00 21.31 -9.07
CA SER A 26 9.37 22.73 -9.05
C SER A 26 10.39 23.16 -10.12
N ARG A 27 11.04 22.22 -10.82
CA ARG A 27 12.04 22.52 -11.85
C ARG A 27 11.52 22.38 -13.29
N ALA A 28 10.41 21.70 -13.51
CA ALA A 28 9.84 21.52 -14.86
C ALA A 28 9.02 22.74 -15.34
N ALA A 29 8.52 23.57 -14.42
CA ALA A 29 7.65 24.71 -14.73
C ALA A 29 8.38 26.06 -14.95
N SER A 30 9.71 26.11 -14.88
CA SER A 30 10.50 27.36 -15.08
C SER A 30 11.22 27.44 -16.44
N GLY A 31 10.94 26.52 -17.35
CA GLY A 31 11.52 26.49 -18.70
C GLY A 31 10.82 27.41 -19.71
N GLU A 32 10.68 28.71 -19.45
CA GLU A 32 10.33 29.69 -20.49
C GLU A 32 11.19 30.98 -20.41
N ALA A 33 12.04 31.09 -21.45
CA ALA A 33 12.68 32.28 -22.02
C ALA A 33 13.84 32.99 -21.29
N GLU A 34 15.04 32.44 -21.50
CA GLU A 34 16.31 33.19 -21.54
C GLU A 34 16.32 34.19 -22.71
N ALA A 35 16.74 35.43 -22.44
CA ALA A 35 17.48 36.24 -23.40
C ALA A 35 18.48 37.12 -22.65
N SER A 36 19.69 36.59 -22.43
CA SER A 36 20.86 37.38 -22.07
C SER A 36 22.00 37.06 -23.04
N SER A 37 22.47 38.09 -23.73
CA SER A 37 23.60 38.09 -24.66
C SER A 37 24.90 37.74 -23.93
N GLY A 38 25.61 36.74 -24.43
CA GLY A 38 26.88 36.27 -23.88
C GLY A 38 28.11 37.06 -24.31
N ASP A 39 29.22 36.81 -23.60
CA ASP A 39 30.54 36.63 -24.20
C ASP A 39 31.51 35.94 -23.22
N ALA A 40 32.22 34.91 -23.75
CA ALA A 40 33.50 34.26 -23.35
C ALA A 40 33.72 33.80 -21.88
N ASP A 41 34.51 32.76 -21.52
CA ASP A 41 35.67 32.08 -22.10
C ASP A 41 35.89 30.72 -21.39
N ALA A 42 36.69 29.84 -21.98
CA ALA A 42 36.86 28.41 -21.64
C ALA A 42 37.65 28.10 -20.36
N SER A 43 37.35 26.97 -19.70
CA SER A 43 38.37 26.04 -19.18
C SER A 43 37.79 24.66 -18.86
N SER A 44 38.50 23.63 -19.31
CA SER A 44 38.32 22.21 -19.09
C SER A 44 38.40 21.81 -17.62
N GLY A 45 37.51 20.90 -17.21
CA GLY A 45 37.60 20.13 -15.97
C GLY A 45 36.81 18.83 -16.09
N ASP A 46 37.53 17.72 -16.22
CA ASP A 46 37.00 16.37 -16.00
C ASP A 46 36.49 16.23 -14.56
N ALA A 47 35.20 15.91 -14.39
CA ALA A 47 34.65 15.31 -13.17
C ALA A 47 33.30 14.66 -13.47
N ASP A 48 33.25 13.36 -13.18
CA ASP A 48 32.17 12.62 -12.52
C ASP A 48 30.70 12.78 -12.95
N GLY A 49 30.11 11.59 -13.14
CA GLY A 49 28.69 11.37 -12.90
C GLY A 49 27.79 11.85 -14.03
N LEU A 50 27.44 10.93 -14.93
CA LEU A 50 26.18 11.05 -15.65
C LEU A 50 25.09 11.36 -14.61
N PRO A 51 24.34 12.47 -14.74
CA PRO A 51 23.25 12.74 -13.82
C PRO A 51 22.33 11.52 -13.86
N ASP A 52 22.18 10.90 -12.70
CA ASP A 52 21.19 9.88 -12.43
C ASP A 52 19.88 10.35 -13.07
N ALA A 53 19.25 9.48 -13.85
CA ALA A 53 18.03 9.80 -14.56
C ALA A 53 16.99 10.22 -13.51
N GLN A 54 16.89 11.54 -13.29
CA GLN A 54 16.04 12.14 -12.28
C GLN A 54 14.65 11.58 -12.51
N ALA A 55 14.17 10.79 -11.55
CA ALA A 55 12.88 10.16 -11.61
C ALA A 55 11.84 11.26 -11.86
N VAL A 56 11.37 11.33 -13.10
CA VAL A 56 10.19 12.10 -13.46
C VAL A 56 9.02 11.25 -12.94
N GLY A 57 8.73 11.40 -11.66
CA GLY A 57 7.80 10.55 -10.93
C GLY A 57 8.31 10.36 -9.50
N GLY A 58 7.41 10.53 -8.53
CA GLY A 58 7.72 10.22 -7.13
C GLY A 58 8.00 8.73 -6.88
N TYR A 59 8.10 8.35 -5.62
CA TYR A 59 8.28 6.96 -5.21
C TYR A 59 7.50 6.64 -3.93
N TRP A 60 7.08 5.38 -3.79
CA TRP A 60 6.56 4.86 -2.53
C TRP A 60 7.72 4.67 -1.54
N GLU A 61 7.53 5.06 -0.28
CA GLU A 61 8.51 4.85 0.79
C GLU A 61 8.93 3.38 0.87
N HIS A 62 7.96 2.47 0.74
CA HIS A 62 8.17 1.03 0.60
C HIS A 62 7.34 0.48 -0.55
N ALA A 63 7.97 0.24 -1.69
CA ALA A 63 7.27 -0.22 -2.88
C ALA A 63 6.67 -1.64 -2.71
N THR A 64 7.32 -2.52 -1.94
CA THR A 64 6.77 -3.85 -1.63
C THR A 64 5.53 -3.77 -0.75
N LEU A 65 5.48 -2.84 0.22
CA LEU A 65 4.29 -2.57 1.03
C LEU A 65 3.11 -2.18 0.15
N ARG A 66 3.36 -1.25 -0.79
CA ARG A 66 2.34 -0.85 -1.75
C ARG A 66 1.88 -2.04 -2.60
N ARG A 67 2.80 -2.85 -3.12
CA ARG A 67 2.46 -4.04 -3.91
C ARG A 67 1.59 -5.03 -3.12
N ALA A 68 2.00 -5.39 -1.91
CA ALA A 68 1.25 -6.28 -1.03
C ALA A 68 -0.14 -5.72 -0.74
N THR A 69 -0.24 -4.39 -0.54
CA THR A 69 -1.52 -3.70 -0.33
C THR A 69 -2.43 -3.79 -1.55
N GLU A 70 -1.91 -3.57 -2.76
CA GLU A 70 -2.71 -3.68 -3.99
C GLU A 70 -3.26 -5.09 -4.19
N HIS A 71 -2.40 -6.11 -4.06
CA HIS A 71 -2.82 -7.50 -4.22
C HIS A 71 -3.77 -7.92 -3.11
N GLY A 72 -3.42 -7.67 -1.84
CA GLY A 72 -4.20 -8.05 -0.67
C GLY A 72 -5.60 -7.42 -0.66
N VAL A 73 -5.73 -6.13 -1.01
CA VAL A 73 -7.04 -5.47 -1.10
C VAL A 73 -7.88 -6.02 -2.26
N ARG A 74 -7.28 -6.21 -3.44
CA ARG A 74 -8.02 -6.74 -4.60
C ARG A 74 -8.52 -8.17 -4.34
N LEU A 75 -7.70 -9.02 -3.71
CA LEU A 75 -8.09 -10.37 -3.28
C LEU A 75 -9.20 -10.34 -2.22
N PHE A 76 -9.10 -9.45 -1.23
CA PHE A 76 -10.18 -9.24 -0.25
C PHE A 76 -11.50 -8.89 -0.96
N ASN A 77 -11.43 -7.97 -1.93
CA ASN A 77 -12.59 -7.49 -2.68
C ASN A 77 -13.24 -8.54 -3.57
N ASP A 78 -12.53 -9.63 -3.88
CA ASP A 78 -13.05 -10.80 -4.61
C ASP A 78 -13.45 -11.96 -3.67
N GLY A 79 -13.36 -11.76 -2.36
CA GLY A 79 -13.69 -12.78 -1.34
C GLY A 79 -12.58 -13.83 -1.12
N ALA A 80 -11.40 -13.66 -1.71
CA ALA A 80 -10.22 -14.49 -1.51
C ALA A 80 -9.50 -14.08 -0.21
N TYR A 81 -10.17 -14.27 0.93
CA TYR A 81 -9.72 -13.73 2.22
C TYR A 81 -8.45 -14.41 2.76
N HIS A 82 -8.22 -15.68 2.43
CA HIS A 82 -7.01 -16.39 2.84
C HIS A 82 -5.79 -15.85 2.06
N GLU A 83 -5.90 -15.75 0.74
CA GLU A 83 -4.88 -15.21 -0.14
C GLU A 83 -4.59 -13.73 0.18
N SER A 84 -5.64 -12.97 0.53
CA SER A 84 -5.50 -11.61 1.04
C SER A 84 -4.68 -11.56 2.35
N HIS A 85 -4.97 -12.46 3.30
CA HIS A 85 -4.22 -12.57 4.54
C HIS A 85 -2.74 -12.83 4.27
N ASP A 86 -2.43 -13.78 3.39
CA ASP A 86 -1.06 -14.21 3.10
C ASP A 86 -0.25 -13.07 2.44
N CYS A 87 -0.86 -12.26 1.57
CA CYS A 87 -0.24 -11.04 1.03
C CYS A 87 0.25 -10.09 2.12
N PHE A 88 -0.59 -9.84 3.12
CA PHE A 88 -0.26 -8.90 4.19
C PHE A 88 0.70 -9.50 5.21
N GLU A 89 0.58 -10.79 5.50
CA GLU A 89 1.44 -11.50 6.47
C GLU A 89 2.88 -11.61 5.97
N ASP A 90 3.09 -11.97 4.70
CA ASP A 90 4.43 -12.04 4.09
C ASP A 90 5.16 -10.70 4.19
N GLU A 91 4.50 -9.62 3.78
CA GLU A 91 5.09 -8.29 3.82
C GLU A 91 5.26 -7.78 5.26
N TRP A 92 4.41 -8.19 6.21
CA TRP A 92 4.51 -7.77 7.62
C TRP A 92 5.86 -8.15 8.24
N TYR A 93 6.40 -9.33 7.92
CA TYR A 93 7.68 -9.79 8.48
C TYR A 93 8.89 -8.94 8.07
N ASN A 94 8.75 -8.08 7.06
CA ASN A 94 9.80 -7.17 6.61
C ASN A 94 9.98 -5.95 7.55
N TYR A 95 9.05 -5.72 8.49
CA TYR A 95 9.05 -4.53 9.35
C TYR A 95 9.31 -4.87 10.82
N GLY A 96 10.07 -4.01 11.48
CA GLY A 96 10.29 -4.09 12.93
C GLY A 96 9.02 -3.79 13.72
N SER A 97 8.96 -4.24 14.97
CA SER A 97 7.82 -3.93 15.84
C SER A 97 7.74 -2.44 16.17
N GLY A 98 6.51 -1.92 16.20
CA GLY A 98 6.22 -0.54 16.61
C GLY A 98 6.32 0.52 15.51
N THR A 99 6.54 0.14 14.25
CA THR A 99 6.43 1.07 13.11
C THR A 99 4.98 1.17 12.61
N ALA A 100 4.68 2.23 11.85
CA ALA A 100 3.36 2.41 11.25
C ALA A 100 3.07 1.33 10.20
N GLU A 101 4.09 0.92 9.43
CA GLU A 101 4.03 -0.14 8.42
C GLU A 101 3.68 -1.48 9.06
N SER A 102 4.40 -1.87 10.12
CA SER A 102 4.11 -3.12 10.83
C SER A 102 2.72 -3.11 11.46
N ALA A 103 2.29 -1.99 12.02
CA ALA A 103 0.96 -1.87 12.62
C ALA A 103 -0.15 -1.91 11.56
N PHE A 104 0.03 -1.22 10.44
CA PHE A 104 -0.91 -1.28 9.31
C PHE A 104 -1.03 -2.70 8.75
N LEU A 105 0.08 -3.36 8.41
CA LEU A 105 0.07 -4.70 7.82
C LEU A 105 -0.55 -5.71 8.78
N HIS A 106 -0.18 -5.67 10.06
CA HIS A 106 -0.80 -6.55 11.06
C HIS A 106 -2.30 -6.26 11.23
N GLY A 107 -2.71 -4.98 11.18
CA GLY A 107 -4.12 -4.62 11.14
C GLY A 107 -4.86 -5.27 9.96
N MET A 108 -4.29 -5.20 8.76
CA MET A 108 -4.88 -5.77 7.54
C MET A 108 -4.89 -7.31 7.53
N VAL A 109 -3.87 -7.97 8.09
CA VAL A 109 -3.86 -9.43 8.36
C VAL A 109 -5.10 -9.81 9.19
N GLN A 110 -5.38 -9.07 10.27
CA GLN A 110 -6.52 -9.32 11.15
C GLN A 110 -7.87 -9.03 10.46
N VAL A 111 -7.93 -8.02 9.57
CA VAL A 111 -9.11 -7.73 8.74
C VAL A 111 -9.44 -8.90 7.83
N ALA A 112 -8.45 -9.39 7.07
CA ALA A 112 -8.62 -10.51 6.14
C ALA A 112 -9.01 -11.79 6.89
N ALA A 113 -8.30 -12.13 7.97
CA ALA A 113 -8.62 -13.28 8.80
C ALA A 113 -10.01 -13.19 9.43
N GLY A 114 -10.43 -12.00 9.88
CA GLY A 114 -11.75 -11.78 10.47
C GLY A 114 -12.87 -12.01 9.45
N ALA A 115 -12.75 -11.45 8.25
CA ALA A 115 -13.69 -11.68 7.16
C ALA A 115 -13.76 -13.17 6.78
N TYR A 116 -12.61 -13.85 6.70
CA TYR A 116 -12.55 -15.30 6.46
C TYR A 116 -13.29 -16.10 7.55
N LYS A 117 -13.14 -15.75 8.84
CA LYS A 117 -13.89 -16.41 9.93
C LYS A 117 -15.40 -16.24 9.78
N ARG A 118 -15.86 -15.07 9.33
CA ARG A 118 -17.27 -14.78 9.11
C ARG A 118 -17.83 -15.58 7.94
N VAL A 119 -17.19 -15.50 6.78
CA VAL A 119 -17.74 -16.00 5.51
C VAL A 119 -17.60 -17.52 5.38
N ASP A 120 -16.44 -18.07 5.71
CA ASP A 120 -16.14 -19.49 5.46
C ASP A 120 -16.48 -20.41 6.64
N PHE A 121 -16.57 -19.86 7.85
CA PHE A 121 -16.78 -20.63 9.07
C PHE A 121 -18.00 -20.21 9.88
N GLU A 122 -18.76 -19.20 9.44
CA GLU A 122 -19.91 -18.63 10.14
C GLU A 122 -19.58 -18.29 11.61
N ASN A 123 -18.33 -17.89 11.87
CA ASN A 123 -17.78 -17.71 13.21
C ASN A 123 -17.66 -16.23 13.58
N ASP A 124 -18.80 -15.66 13.95
CA ASP A 124 -18.91 -14.26 14.37
C ASP A 124 -18.08 -13.93 15.61
N ALA A 125 -17.94 -14.86 16.55
CA ALA A 125 -17.13 -14.66 17.75
C ALA A 125 -15.64 -14.54 17.41
N GLY A 126 -15.15 -15.39 16.50
CA GLY A 126 -13.80 -15.32 15.97
C GLY A 126 -13.56 -14.03 15.19
N MET A 127 -14.48 -13.67 14.29
CA MET A 127 -14.43 -12.41 13.54
C MET A 127 -14.33 -11.19 14.48
N ARG A 128 -15.19 -11.12 15.52
CA ARG A 128 -15.18 -10.00 16.50
C ARG A 128 -13.84 -9.87 17.20
N SER A 129 -13.25 -10.97 17.67
CA SER A 129 -11.95 -10.95 18.35
C SER A 129 -10.82 -10.44 17.44
N LEU A 130 -10.84 -10.80 16.15
CA LEU A 130 -9.86 -10.37 15.18
C LEU A 130 -10.07 -8.88 14.83
N PHE A 131 -11.32 -8.44 14.66
CA PHE A 131 -11.64 -7.04 14.36
C PHE A 131 -11.33 -6.08 15.52
N GLU A 132 -11.56 -6.48 16.77
CA GLU A 132 -11.12 -5.71 17.95
C GLU A 132 -9.60 -5.55 17.98
N THR A 133 -8.86 -6.57 17.53
CA THR A 133 -7.40 -6.54 17.46
C THR A 133 -6.93 -5.68 16.28
N ALA A 134 -7.57 -5.83 15.11
CA ALA A 134 -7.31 -5.01 13.93
C ALA A 134 -7.48 -3.51 14.25
N LEU A 135 -8.56 -3.14 14.94
CA LEU A 135 -8.81 -1.75 15.33
C LEU A 135 -7.73 -1.17 16.26
N GLN A 136 -7.11 -1.99 17.12
CA GLN A 136 -6.00 -1.57 17.96
C GLN A 136 -4.74 -1.30 17.13
N TYR A 137 -4.42 -2.17 16.18
CA TYR A 137 -3.27 -1.99 15.29
C TYR A 137 -3.44 -0.85 14.31
N LEU A 138 -4.66 -0.68 13.80
CA LEU A 138 -4.99 0.43 12.93
C LEU A 138 -5.19 1.73 13.70
N ASP A 139 -5.08 1.79 15.03
CA ASP A 139 -5.17 3.06 15.75
C ASP A 139 -3.97 3.97 15.41
N GLY A 140 -4.24 5.25 15.10
CA GLY A 140 -3.19 6.22 14.76
C GLY A 140 -2.60 6.10 13.34
N ILE A 141 -2.94 5.08 12.55
CA ILE A 141 -2.55 4.99 11.14
C ILE A 141 -3.21 6.14 10.33
N PRO A 142 -2.53 6.79 9.37
CA PRO A 142 -3.16 7.79 8.53
C PRO A 142 -4.36 7.22 7.74
N SER A 143 -5.39 8.04 7.51
CA SER A 143 -6.65 7.57 6.90
C SER A 143 -6.52 7.16 5.43
N ASP A 144 -5.45 7.59 4.76
CA ASP A 144 -5.16 7.32 3.34
C ASP A 144 -3.87 6.48 3.15
N PHE A 145 -3.47 5.71 4.18
CA PHE A 145 -2.19 5.01 4.22
C PHE A 145 -2.03 4.04 3.04
N TYR A 146 -0.98 4.24 2.25
CA TYR A 146 -0.70 3.47 1.04
C TYR A 146 -1.87 3.39 0.05
N GLY A 147 -2.74 4.40 0.06
CA GLY A 147 -3.91 4.53 -0.82
C GLY A 147 -5.18 3.80 -0.33
N VAL A 148 -5.11 3.08 0.79
CA VAL A 148 -6.30 2.46 1.41
C VAL A 148 -7.11 3.52 2.15
N ASP A 149 -8.43 3.47 2.03
CA ASP A 149 -9.32 4.24 2.92
C ASP A 149 -9.43 3.53 4.28
N VAL A 150 -8.47 3.83 5.16
CA VAL A 150 -8.37 3.22 6.50
C VAL A 150 -9.53 3.66 7.39
N ASP A 151 -10.15 4.81 7.13
CA ASP A 151 -11.33 5.24 7.87
C ASP A 151 -12.57 4.39 7.51
N ASP A 152 -12.80 4.09 6.22
CA ASP A 152 -13.85 3.14 5.77
C ASP A 152 -13.63 1.75 6.38
N VAL A 153 -12.37 1.29 6.45
CA VAL A 153 -12.00 0.05 7.14
C VAL A 153 -12.41 0.10 8.61
N ARG A 154 -11.94 1.09 9.36
CA ARG A 154 -12.25 1.20 10.80
C ARG A 154 -13.74 1.36 11.07
N GLU A 155 -14.46 2.12 10.25
CA GLU A 155 -15.91 2.29 10.38
C GLU A 155 -16.63 0.97 10.17
N THR A 156 -16.27 0.23 9.11
CA THR A 156 -16.89 -1.06 8.79
C THR A 156 -16.59 -2.10 9.86
N LEU A 157 -15.35 -2.18 10.37
CA LEU A 157 -15.02 -3.08 11.47
C LEU A 157 -15.86 -2.79 12.71
N ARG A 158 -16.00 -1.51 13.10
CA ARG A 158 -16.84 -1.12 14.25
C ARG A 158 -18.30 -1.49 14.02
N ALA A 159 -18.84 -1.26 12.82
CA ALA A 159 -20.19 -1.68 12.47
C ALA A 159 -20.35 -3.20 12.57
N ALA A 160 -19.36 -3.97 12.09
CA ALA A 160 -19.35 -5.43 12.14
C ALA A 160 -19.24 -5.99 13.58
N LEU A 161 -18.63 -5.24 14.49
CA LEU A 161 -18.66 -5.56 15.93
C LEU A 161 -20.05 -5.41 16.53
N ASP A 162 -20.96 -4.64 15.95
CA ASP A 162 -22.36 -4.59 16.39
C ASP A 162 -23.22 -5.57 15.59
N ASP A 163 -23.21 -5.43 14.27
CA ASP A 163 -23.91 -6.25 13.29
C ASP A 163 -22.92 -6.88 12.31
N PRO A 164 -22.59 -8.18 12.46
CA PRO A 164 -21.56 -8.81 11.67
C PRO A 164 -21.94 -8.95 10.18
N ALA A 165 -23.20 -8.70 9.80
CA ALA A 165 -23.58 -8.58 8.39
C ALA A 165 -22.98 -7.35 7.69
N ALA A 166 -22.45 -6.37 8.43
CA ALA A 166 -21.82 -5.19 7.85
C ALA A 166 -20.58 -5.50 6.99
N VAL A 167 -19.92 -6.64 7.21
CA VAL A 167 -18.76 -7.08 6.41
C VAL A 167 -19.17 -7.92 5.20
N ASP A 168 -20.41 -8.41 5.13
CA ASP A 168 -20.86 -9.31 4.07
C ASP A 168 -20.93 -8.56 2.74
N GLY A 169 -20.06 -8.92 1.79
CA GLY A 169 -19.97 -8.27 0.48
C GLY A 169 -19.36 -6.86 0.51
N TRP A 170 -18.83 -6.42 1.64
CA TRP A 170 -18.04 -5.20 1.71
C TRP A 170 -16.72 -5.37 0.95
N GLN A 171 -16.29 -4.30 0.28
CA GLN A 171 -15.05 -4.24 -0.49
C GLN A 171 -14.23 -3.05 -0.02
N ILE A 172 -12.94 -3.20 0.27
CA ILE A 172 -12.07 -2.14 0.76
C ILE A 172 -11.76 -1.15 -0.39
N PRO A 173 -11.93 0.18 -0.18
CA PRO A 173 -11.49 1.19 -1.13
C PRO A 173 -9.96 1.29 -1.20
N LEU A 174 -9.45 1.36 -2.43
CA LEU A 174 -8.06 1.61 -2.75
C LEU A 174 -7.99 2.64 -3.88
N ASP A 175 -7.26 3.73 -3.65
CA ASP A 175 -7.12 4.87 -4.57
C ASP A 175 -8.47 5.44 -5.06
N GLY A 176 -9.49 5.40 -4.19
CA GLY A 176 -10.85 5.88 -4.50
C GLY A 176 -11.68 4.91 -5.36
N ALA A 177 -11.24 3.66 -5.56
CA ALA A 177 -11.98 2.63 -6.27
C ALA A 177 -12.12 1.35 -5.42
N ARG A 178 -13.11 0.50 -5.73
CA ARG A 178 -13.28 -0.84 -5.13
C ARG A 178 -13.08 -1.88 -6.24
N GLN A 179 -11.81 -2.16 -6.57
CA GLN A 179 -11.44 -3.07 -7.66
C GLN A 179 -11.35 -4.52 -7.12
N PRO A 180 -11.92 -5.51 -7.84
CA PRO A 180 -11.71 -6.93 -7.55
C PRO A 180 -10.33 -7.41 -8.05
N ALA A 181 -10.02 -8.67 -7.75
CA ALA A 181 -8.80 -9.34 -8.18
C ALA A 181 -8.74 -9.58 -9.69
N TYR A 182 -7.51 -9.53 -10.21
CA TYR A 182 -7.08 -9.99 -11.53
C TYR A 182 -6.29 -11.29 -11.38
N PRO A 183 -6.10 -12.08 -12.46
CA PRO A 183 -5.27 -13.29 -12.40
C PRO A 183 -3.87 -13.08 -11.81
N ALA A 184 -3.27 -11.92 -12.07
CA ALA A 184 -1.94 -11.58 -11.54
C ALA A 184 -1.89 -11.45 -10.02
N ASP A 185 -3.01 -11.15 -9.36
CA ASP A 185 -3.09 -11.05 -7.90
C ASP A 185 -3.03 -12.46 -7.26
N TYR A 186 -3.71 -13.45 -7.85
CA TYR A 186 -3.61 -14.84 -7.44
C TYR A 186 -2.22 -15.44 -7.71
N GLU A 187 -1.64 -15.15 -8.87
CA GLU A 187 -0.27 -15.57 -9.19
C GLU A 187 0.75 -14.96 -8.22
N TYR A 188 0.48 -13.77 -7.68
CA TYR A 188 1.32 -13.15 -6.65
C TYR A 188 1.30 -13.94 -5.36
N THR A 189 0.12 -14.32 -4.87
CA THR A 189 0.00 -15.10 -3.63
C THR A 189 0.55 -16.51 -3.75
N GLU A 190 0.38 -17.16 -4.90
CA GLU A 190 0.99 -18.48 -5.14
C GLU A 190 2.53 -18.44 -4.97
N ARG A 191 3.17 -17.34 -5.39
CA ARG A 191 4.63 -17.16 -5.20
C ARG A 191 5.01 -16.87 -3.76
N VAL A 192 4.16 -16.16 -3.02
CA VAL A 192 4.36 -15.91 -1.58
C VAL A 192 4.31 -17.24 -0.82
N ASP A 193 3.31 -18.08 -1.10
CA ASP A 193 3.15 -19.39 -0.47
C ASP A 193 4.31 -20.35 -0.77
N GLU A 194 4.84 -20.35 -1.99
CA GLU A 194 6.02 -21.15 -2.36
C GLU A 194 7.31 -20.69 -1.66
N GLY A 195 7.34 -19.46 -1.13
CA GLY A 195 8.47 -18.87 -0.43
C GLY A 195 8.59 -19.26 1.05
N HIS A 196 7.53 -19.81 1.65
CA HIS A 196 7.44 -20.24 3.05
C HIS A 196 7.72 -21.74 3.24
#